data_AF-A0A1B6LEN5-F1
#
_entry.id   AF-A0A1B6LEN5-F1
#
_cell.length_a   1.000
_cell.length_b   1.000
_cell.length_c   1.000
_cell.angle_alpha   90.00
_cell.angle_beta   90.00
_cell.angle_gamma   90.00
#
_symmetry.space_group_name_H-M   'P 1'
#
loop_
_entity.id
_entity.type
_entity.pdbx_description
1 polymer ?
#
loop_
_entity_poly.entity_id
_entity_poly.type
_entity_poly.pdbx_seq_one_letter_code
_entity_poly.pdbx_strand_id
1 'polypeptide(L)'
;MEFTGEEGSSPEFSPDDAKDHHKQQKFEILARALQVSVAKRSSDSRQVPNDRVMYARNQQRGAGKVPVVGGSPINEEMAVALRTVVFGTAVAPPRGEWLRTGIVFREPDKELAYGLKAPRNGTRGLLSALQAEIIKILLFEKRAENANSIELFLKPNRARQLEVLVKAMGEMLWRVGEKAKVVMCLPQEVILVPHSVNFFQDSLTEKLHLFEITTLEDLQIFIKRYIHVFLEETGPGTLLFLYSAVATRGAENTQRDLEVEKGYLVTGAEEGS
;
A
#
# COMPACT_ATOMS: atom_id res chain seq x y z
N MET A 1 16.79 -100.75 -40.03
CA MET A 1 15.50 -101.03 -39.36
C MET A 1 14.53 -99.92 -39.75
N GLU A 2 13.26 -100.30 -39.84
CA GLU A 2 12.02 -99.54 -40.12
C GLU A 2 11.97 -98.06 -39.64
N PHE A 3 11.31 -97.10 -40.32
CA PHE A 3 9.86 -96.85 -40.49
C PHE A 3 9.09 -96.69 -39.14
N THR A 4 8.22 -95.71 -38.88
CA THR A 4 7.62 -94.54 -39.61
C THR A 4 7.81 -93.23 -38.77
N GLY A 5 7.22 -92.03 -38.99
CA GLY A 5 6.13 -91.54 -39.87
C GLY A 5 5.99 -90.00 -39.85
N GLU A 6 4.76 -89.46 -39.97
CA GLU A 6 4.42 -88.02 -40.02
C GLU A 6 3.58 -87.55 -38.82
N GLU A 7 3.68 -86.26 -38.44
CA GLU A 7 2.51 -85.35 -38.33
C GLU A 7 2.98 -83.89 -38.12
N GLY A 8 2.57 -82.98 -39.01
CA GLY A 8 2.87 -81.55 -38.92
C GLY A 8 1.62 -80.77 -38.52
N SER A 9 1.65 -80.14 -37.33
CA SER A 9 0.52 -79.35 -36.81
C SER A 9 0.64 -77.86 -37.15
N SER A 10 -0.45 -77.28 -37.63
CA SER A 10 -0.57 -75.87 -38.02
C SER A 10 -0.61 -74.93 -36.80
N PRO A 11 0.00 -73.73 -36.85
CA PRO A 11 -0.23 -72.70 -35.84
C PRO A 11 -1.58 -71.98 -36.07
N GLU A 12 -2.34 -71.81 -34.98
CA GLU A 12 -3.65 -71.15 -34.97
C GLU A 12 -3.51 -69.61 -35.10
N PHE A 13 -4.48 -68.97 -35.78
CA PHE A 13 -4.51 -67.53 -35.99
C PHE A 13 -5.35 -66.83 -34.90
N SER A 14 -4.74 -65.96 -34.09
CA SER A 14 -5.42 -65.32 -32.95
C SER A 14 -6.22 -64.06 -33.33
N PRO A 15 -7.32 -63.70 -32.62
CA PRO A 15 -8.27 -62.68 -33.10
C PRO A 15 -7.91 -61.22 -32.82
N ASP A 16 -6.77 -60.92 -32.18
CA ASP A 16 -6.47 -59.55 -31.71
C ASP A 16 -5.68 -58.70 -32.72
N ASP A 17 -4.90 -59.28 -33.63
CA ASP A 17 -4.15 -58.54 -34.67
C ASP A 17 -5.07 -57.79 -35.65
N ALA A 18 -6.31 -58.26 -35.84
CA ALA A 18 -7.30 -57.62 -36.69
C ALA A 18 -7.83 -56.28 -36.12
N LYS A 19 -7.76 -56.07 -34.80
CA LYS A 19 -8.30 -54.85 -34.16
C LYS A 19 -7.35 -53.67 -34.25
N ASP A 20 -6.04 -53.89 -34.21
CA ASP A 20 -5.06 -52.80 -34.22
C ASP A 20 -4.79 -52.25 -35.63
N HIS A 21 -4.85 -53.08 -36.69
CA HIS A 21 -4.83 -52.58 -38.07
C HIS A 21 -6.00 -51.61 -38.37
N HIS A 22 -7.20 -51.86 -37.82
CA HIS A 22 -8.36 -50.96 -37.98
C HIS A 22 -8.24 -49.65 -37.18
N LYS A 23 -7.51 -49.66 -36.05
CA LYS A 23 -7.17 -48.42 -35.32
C LYS A 23 -6.16 -47.57 -36.08
N GLN A 24 -5.10 -48.18 -36.64
CA GLN A 24 -4.07 -47.44 -37.36
C GLN A 24 -4.62 -46.73 -38.61
N GLN A 25 -5.49 -47.38 -39.40
CA GLN A 25 -6.15 -46.71 -40.53
C GLN A 25 -7.02 -45.52 -40.10
N LYS A 26 -7.72 -45.61 -38.96
CA LYS A 26 -8.50 -44.48 -38.42
C LYS A 26 -7.63 -43.31 -37.97
N PHE A 27 -6.46 -43.59 -37.38
CA PHE A 27 -5.50 -42.55 -36.99
C PHE A 27 -4.91 -41.82 -38.21
N GLU A 28 -4.59 -42.52 -39.30
CA GLU A 28 -4.00 -41.90 -40.49
C GLU A 28 -5.00 -41.01 -41.24
N ILE A 29 -6.27 -41.42 -41.32
CA ILE A 29 -7.35 -40.60 -41.92
C ILE A 29 -7.58 -39.31 -41.11
N LEU A 30 -7.54 -39.38 -39.77
CA LEU A 30 -7.68 -38.20 -38.90
C LEU A 30 -6.51 -37.23 -39.06
N ALA A 31 -5.28 -37.74 -39.19
CA ALA A 31 -4.07 -36.94 -39.39
C ALA A 31 -4.11 -36.16 -40.72
N ARG A 32 -4.59 -36.79 -41.81
CA ARG A 32 -4.74 -36.11 -43.11
C ARG A 32 -5.84 -35.03 -43.09
N ALA A 33 -6.94 -35.24 -42.34
CA ALA A 33 -7.99 -34.23 -42.18
C ALA A 33 -7.51 -32.97 -41.42
N LEU A 34 -6.59 -33.12 -40.46
CA LEU A 34 -5.97 -32.02 -39.73
C LEU A 34 -5.01 -31.18 -40.60
N GLN A 35 -4.24 -31.81 -41.49
CA GLN A 35 -3.33 -31.06 -42.36
C GLN A 35 -4.07 -30.22 -43.43
N VAL A 36 -5.20 -30.72 -43.95
CA VAL A 36 -6.05 -29.98 -44.91
C VAL A 36 -6.74 -28.76 -44.28
N SER A 37 -7.02 -28.79 -42.98
CA SER A 37 -7.67 -27.67 -42.27
C SER A 37 -6.71 -26.56 -41.84
N VAL A 38 -5.40 -26.85 -41.68
CA VAL A 38 -4.36 -25.85 -41.43
C VAL A 38 -3.96 -25.09 -42.70
N ALA A 39 -3.90 -25.77 -43.85
CA ALA A 39 -3.46 -25.16 -45.11
C ALA A 39 -4.48 -24.19 -45.76
N LYS A 40 -5.74 -24.15 -45.29
CA LYS A 40 -6.83 -23.40 -45.93
C LYS A 40 -7.25 -22.09 -45.22
N ARG A 41 -6.38 -21.52 -44.38
CA ARG A 41 -6.59 -20.21 -43.71
C ARG A 41 -5.46 -19.20 -43.96
N SER A 42 -4.83 -19.25 -45.14
CA SER A 42 -3.78 -18.32 -45.54
C SER A 42 -4.08 -17.64 -46.89
N SER A 43 -5.30 -17.12 -47.05
CA SER A 43 -5.58 -16.06 -48.03
C SER A 43 -6.84 -15.24 -47.67
N ASP A 44 -6.68 -13.94 -47.87
CA ASP A 44 -7.66 -12.85 -47.88
C ASP A 44 -8.01 -12.10 -46.58
N SER A 45 -8.59 -10.92 -46.75
CA SER A 45 -8.11 -9.69 -46.10
C SER A 45 -9.17 -8.86 -45.37
N ARG A 46 -8.68 -7.98 -44.48
CA ARG A 46 -9.39 -6.89 -43.77
C ARG A 46 -10.39 -7.27 -42.66
N GLN A 47 -9.95 -7.10 -41.41
CA GLN A 47 -10.49 -6.08 -40.47
C GLN A 47 -9.69 -6.13 -39.14
N VAL A 48 -9.49 -4.98 -38.49
CA VAL A 48 -8.77 -4.87 -37.21
C VAL A 48 -9.78 -4.57 -36.10
N PRO A 49 -9.90 -5.43 -35.07
CA PRO A 49 -10.45 -5.05 -33.78
C PRO A 49 -9.40 -5.27 -32.67
N ASN A 50 -8.68 -4.19 -32.37
CA ASN A 50 -8.06 -3.82 -31.09
C ASN A 50 -7.98 -4.92 -30.01
N ASP A 51 -6.93 -5.73 -30.02
CA ASP A 51 -6.65 -6.72 -28.99
C ASP A 51 -6.15 -6.02 -27.72
N ARG A 52 -7.10 -5.53 -26.91
CA ARG A 52 -6.84 -4.93 -25.61
C ARG A 52 -6.39 -6.04 -24.66
N VAL A 53 -5.08 -6.27 -24.61
CA VAL A 53 -4.45 -7.13 -23.60
C VAL A 53 -4.77 -6.56 -22.21
N MET A 54 -5.82 -7.10 -21.59
CA MET A 54 -6.17 -6.88 -20.20
C MET A 54 -5.07 -7.48 -19.34
N TYR A 55 -4.04 -6.69 -19.02
CA TYR A 55 -3.21 -6.98 -17.87
C TYR A 55 -4.13 -7.03 -16.65
N ALA A 56 -4.31 -8.22 -16.08
CA ALA A 56 -5.03 -8.42 -14.84
C ALA A 56 -4.30 -7.63 -13.74
N ARG A 57 -4.80 -6.43 -13.44
CA ARG A 57 -4.18 -5.46 -12.54
C ARG A 57 -4.32 -5.91 -11.09
N ASN A 58 -3.53 -6.92 -10.68
CA ASN A 58 -3.32 -7.39 -9.31
C ASN A 58 -4.50 -7.15 -8.35
N GLN A 59 -5.66 -7.72 -8.67
CA GLN A 59 -6.88 -7.64 -7.85
C GLN A 59 -6.83 -8.57 -6.62
N GLN A 60 -5.62 -8.85 -6.12
CA GLN A 60 -5.31 -9.73 -5.00
C GLN A 60 -4.56 -9.00 -3.87
N ARG A 61 -4.96 -7.76 -3.55
CA ARG A 61 -4.41 -6.98 -2.41
C ARG A 61 -5.46 -6.40 -1.44
N GLY A 62 -6.73 -6.79 -1.58
CA GLY A 62 -7.83 -6.25 -0.77
C GLY A 62 -8.27 -7.07 0.45
N ALA A 63 -8.20 -8.40 0.38
CA ALA A 63 -9.00 -9.33 1.22
C ALA A 63 -8.68 -9.39 2.74
N GLY A 64 -7.86 -8.49 3.27
CA GLY A 64 -7.53 -8.42 4.70
C GLY A 64 -7.30 -7.00 5.26
N LYS A 65 -7.53 -5.95 4.47
CA LYS A 65 -7.47 -4.56 4.94
C LYS A 65 -8.86 -4.13 5.42
N VAL A 66 -8.97 -3.63 6.65
CA VAL A 66 -10.24 -3.10 7.18
C VAL A 66 -10.58 -1.81 6.42
N PRO A 67 -11.71 -1.73 5.69
CA PRO A 67 -12.08 -0.52 4.97
C PRO A 67 -12.32 0.64 5.95
N VAL A 68 -11.93 1.84 5.54
CA VAL A 68 -12.26 3.08 6.25
C VAL A 68 -13.76 3.34 6.10
N VAL A 69 -14.47 3.43 7.21
CA VAL A 69 -15.94 3.60 7.25
C VAL A 69 -16.29 4.63 8.31
N GLY A 70 -17.24 5.53 7.99
CA GLY A 70 -17.69 6.62 8.86
C GLY A 70 -16.91 7.92 8.65
N GLY A 71 -16.95 8.79 9.67
CA GLY A 71 -16.40 10.15 9.60
C GLY A 71 -17.31 11.12 8.85
N SER A 72 -17.11 12.42 9.03
CA SER A 72 -17.77 13.44 8.23
C SER A 72 -17.05 13.60 6.88
N PRO A 73 -17.78 13.76 5.76
CA PRO A 73 -17.16 14.04 4.47
C PRO A 73 -16.45 15.39 4.50
N ILE A 74 -15.27 15.49 3.88
CA ILE A 74 -14.59 16.78 3.67
C ILE A 74 -15.40 17.69 2.74
N ASN A 75 -15.47 18.98 3.05
CA ASN A 75 -16.04 20.02 2.17
C ASN A 75 -14.93 20.72 1.36
N GLU A 76 -15.30 21.44 0.29
CA GLU A 76 -14.33 22.15 -0.57
C GLU A 76 -13.50 23.18 0.23
N GLU A 77 -14.11 23.87 1.19
CA GLU A 77 -13.44 24.85 2.07
C GLU A 77 -12.29 24.22 2.88
N MET A 78 -12.54 23.12 3.60
CA MET A 78 -11.50 22.42 4.36
C MET A 78 -10.45 21.79 3.44
N ALA A 79 -10.87 21.28 2.27
CA ALA A 79 -9.93 20.76 1.28
C ALA A 79 -8.98 21.86 0.79
N VAL A 80 -9.50 23.02 0.39
CA VAL A 80 -8.70 24.19 0.00
C VAL A 80 -7.82 24.68 1.14
N ALA A 81 -8.34 24.73 2.38
CA ALA A 81 -7.57 25.15 3.56
C ALA A 81 -6.38 24.22 3.85
N LEU A 82 -6.58 22.89 3.87
CA LEU A 82 -5.52 21.91 4.07
C LEU A 82 -4.44 21.99 2.96
N ARG A 83 -4.87 22.09 1.69
CA ARG A 83 -3.97 22.27 0.54
C ARG A 83 -3.13 23.56 0.68
N THR A 84 -3.78 24.66 1.05
CA THR A 84 -3.14 25.98 1.15
C THR A 84 -2.15 26.06 2.31
N VAL A 85 -2.50 25.52 3.49
CA VAL A 85 -1.59 25.49 4.65
C VAL A 85 -0.37 24.60 4.40
N VAL A 86 -0.54 23.44 3.74
CA VAL A 86 0.57 22.47 3.55
C VAL A 86 1.43 22.76 2.31
N PHE A 87 0.85 23.29 1.23
CA PHE A 87 1.53 23.46 -0.06
C PHE A 87 1.52 24.90 -0.60
N GLY A 88 0.89 25.85 0.08
CA GLY A 88 0.71 27.23 -0.38
C GLY A 88 -0.34 27.40 -1.48
N THR A 89 -0.97 26.32 -1.97
CA THR A 89 -1.94 26.38 -3.06
C THR A 89 -2.86 25.16 -3.14
N ALA A 90 -4.13 25.38 -3.48
CA ALA A 90 -5.12 24.36 -3.81
C ALA A 90 -5.32 24.13 -5.33
N VAL A 91 -4.81 25.04 -6.17
CA VAL A 91 -4.99 25.03 -7.65
C VAL A 91 -3.83 24.39 -8.41
N ALA A 92 -2.96 23.68 -7.69
CA ALA A 92 -1.93 22.83 -8.27
C ALA A 92 -1.87 21.51 -7.47
N PRO A 93 -1.53 20.36 -8.10
CA PRO A 93 -1.35 19.10 -7.39
C PRO A 93 -0.23 19.15 -6.32
N PRO A 94 -0.30 18.32 -5.26
CA PRO A 94 0.79 18.19 -4.28
C PRO A 94 2.10 17.75 -4.94
N ARG A 95 3.22 18.11 -4.31
CA ARG A 95 4.52 17.51 -4.62
C ARG A 95 4.41 16.00 -4.48
N GLY A 96 4.57 15.27 -5.57
CA GLY A 96 4.24 13.83 -5.67
C GLY A 96 5.01 12.90 -4.72
N GLU A 97 6.04 13.39 -4.01
CA GLU A 97 6.68 12.67 -2.91
C GLU A 97 5.72 12.40 -1.74
N TRP A 98 4.86 13.37 -1.40
CA TRP A 98 3.92 13.27 -0.29
C TRP A 98 2.81 12.25 -0.53
N LEU A 99 2.43 12.03 -1.79
CA LEU A 99 1.49 10.98 -2.20
C LEU A 99 2.11 9.57 -2.22
N ARG A 100 3.44 9.46 -2.12
CA ARG A 100 4.21 8.21 -2.28
C ARG A 100 5.26 8.03 -1.18
N THR A 101 4.91 8.38 0.05
CA THR A 101 5.72 8.15 1.25
C THR A 101 4.83 7.65 2.39
N GLY A 102 4.83 6.33 2.61
CA GLY A 102 4.32 5.74 3.85
C GLY A 102 5.27 5.95 5.04
N ILE A 103 4.75 5.78 6.25
CA ILE A 103 5.52 5.78 7.49
C ILE A 103 6.00 4.35 7.74
N VAL A 104 7.16 3.98 7.19
CA VAL A 104 7.62 2.58 7.17
C VAL A 104 8.92 2.41 7.95
N PHE A 105 8.96 1.49 8.91
CA PHE A 105 10.19 1.12 9.61
C PHE A 105 11.20 0.39 8.70
N ARG A 106 12.46 0.39 9.14
CA ARG A 106 13.46 -0.59 8.77
C ARG A 106 13.04 -2.00 9.25
N GLU A 107 13.75 -3.01 8.76
CA GLU A 107 13.46 -4.40 9.06
C GLU A 107 13.50 -4.67 10.58
N PRO A 108 12.52 -5.41 11.13
CA PRO A 108 12.44 -5.68 12.56
C PRO A 108 13.61 -6.56 13.02
N ASP A 109 13.92 -6.51 14.32
CA ASP A 109 14.93 -7.35 14.98
C ASP A 109 16.38 -7.16 14.46
N LYS A 110 16.61 -6.18 13.57
CA LYS A 110 17.93 -5.79 13.04
C LYS A 110 18.44 -4.50 13.68
N GLU A 111 19.70 -4.17 13.39
CA GLU A 111 20.25 -2.85 13.71
C GLU A 111 19.42 -1.74 13.05
N LEU A 112 19.21 -0.66 13.80
CA LEU A 112 18.35 0.46 13.40
C LEU A 112 16.88 0.06 13.12
N ALA A 113 16.37 -1.05 13.67
CA ALA A 113 14.95 -1.45 13.55
C ALA A 113 13.97 -0.41 14.15
N TYR A 114 14.44 0.47 15.04
CA TYR A 114 13.69 1.63 15.53
C TYR A 114 13.55 2.77 14.51
N GLY A 115 14.32 2.72 13.42
CA GLY A 115 14.41 3.77 12.41
C GLY A 115 13.33 3.68 11.33
N LEU A 116 12.71 4.80 11.02
CA LEU A 116 11.86 5.00 9.85
C LEU A 116 12.71 5.13 8.57
N LYS A 117 12.18 4.63 7.46
CA LYS A 117 12.70 4.90 6.11
C LYS A 117 12.27 6.31 5.68
N ALA A 118 13.23 7.12 5.24
CA ALA A 118 12.97 8.43 4.63
C ALA A 118 13.59 8.50 3.22
N PRO A 119 12.98 7.84 2.21
CA PRO A 119 13.52 7.76 0.85
C PRO A 119 13.30 9.03 0.01
N ARG A 120 12.60 10.03 0.55
CA ARG A 120 12.22 11.29 -0.11
C ARG A 120 12.60 12.46 0.79
N ASN A 121 13.17 13.51 0.20
CA ASN A 121 13.63 14.66 0.99
C ASN A 121 12.45 15.50 1.49
N GLY A 122 11.39 15.67 0.69
CA GLY A 122 10.26 16.54 1.04
C GLY A 122 9.49 16.14 2.30
N THR A 123 9.52 14.86 2.68
CA THR A 123 8.84 14.31 3.87
C THR A 123 9.76 14.10 5.08
N ARG A 124 11.08 14.30 4.90
CA ARG A 124 12.12 13.97 5.89
C ARG A 124 11.90 14.67 7.24
N GLY A 125 11.55 15.95 7.23
CA GLY A 125 11.34 16.72 8.46
C GLY A 125 10.23 16.16 9.37
N LEU A 126 9.09 15.77 8.79
CA LEU A 126 7.99 15.16 9.54
C LEU A 126 8.36 13.75 10.05
N LEU A 127 9.04 12.97 9.22
CA LEU A 127 9.55 11.65 9.63
C LEU A 127 10.59 11.76 10.75
N SER A 128 11.46 12.78 10.74
CA SER A 128 12.41 13.06 11.81
C SER A 128 11.74 13.48 13.13
N ALA A 129 10.69 14.29 13.08
CA ALA A 129 9.91 14.65 14.27
C ALA A 129 9.22 13.41 14.89
N LEU A 130 8.60 12.57 14.05
CA LEU A 130 8.00 11.30 14.49
C LEU A 130 9.05 10.30 14.98
N GLN A 131 10.24 10.27 14.36
CA GLN A 131 11.36 9.43 14.78
C GLN A 131 11.86 9.77 16.18
N ALA A 132 11.94 11.05 16.52
CA ALA A 132 12.32 11.50 17.86
C ALA A 132 11.32 11.01 18.91
N GLU A 133 10.01 11.06 18.59
CA GLU A 133 8.95 10.55 19.47
C GLU A 133 9.04 9.02 19.67
N ILE A 134 9.28 8.27 18.59
CA ILE A 134 9.50 6.81 18.62
C ILE A 134 10.68 6.46 19.53
N ILE A 135 11.81 7.18 19.41
CA ILE A 135 13.01 6.96 20.23
C ILE A 135 12.74 7.30 21.70
N LYS A 136 12.06 8.43 21.98
CA LYS A 136 11.63 8.80 23.33
C LYS A 136 10.82 7.67 23.98
N ILE A 137 9.84 7.11 23.27
CA ILE A 137 8.99 6.04 23.79
C ILE A 137 9.80 4.75 24.02
N LEU A 138 10.67 4.35 23.08
CA LEU A 138 11.50 3.15 23.22
C LEU A 138 12.48 3.22 24.39
N LEU A 139 13.08 4.39 24.66
CA LEU A 139 14.11 4.55 25.68
C LEU A 139 13.57 4.86 27.07
N PHE A 140 12.43 5.55 27.18
CA PHE A 140 11.96 6.13 28.44
C PHE A 140 10.60 5.62 28.93
N GLU A 141 9.78 4.96 28.11
CA GLU A 141 8.50 4.44 28.60
C GLU A 141 8.69 3.15 29.41
N LYS A 142 8.18 3.15 30.66
CA LYS A 142 8.04 2.00 31.57
C LYS A 142 9.20 1.00 31.47
N ARG A 143 10.30 1.33 32.14
CA ARG A 143 11.38 0.38 32.41
C ARG A 143 10.80 -0.90 33.03
N ALA A 144 10.80 -1.99 32.27
CA ALA A 144 10.79 -3.30 32.90
C ALA A 144 12.11 -3.42 33.67
N GLU A 145 12.04 -3.74 34.95
CA GLU A 145 13.17 -3.67 35.89
C GLU A 145 14.34 -4.62 35.55
N ASN A 146 14.16 -5.47 34.53
CA ASN A 146 15.06 -6.56 34.13
C ASN A 146 15.78 -6.35 32.78
N ALA A 147 15.70 -5.16 32.18
CA ALA A 147 16.33 -4.89 30.88
C ALA A 147 17.82 -4.53 31.01
N ASN A 148 18.68 -5.54 31.10
CA ASN A 148 20.13 -5.41 31.30
C ASN A 148 20.93 -4.77 30.14
N SER A 149 20.29 -4.29 29.06
CA SER A 149 20.96 -3.52 28.00
C SER A 149 19.99 -2.59 27.27
N ILE A 150 20.41 -1.33 27.10
CA ILE A 150 19.69 -0.28 26.35
C ILE A 150 19.58 -0.65 24.85
N GLU A 151 20.55 -1.39 24.32
CA GLU A 151 20.60 -1.76 22.90
C GLU A 151 19.40 -2.63 22.46
N LEU A 152 18.84 -3.40 23.38
CA LEU A 152 17.68 -4.26 23.10
C LEU A 152 16.42 -3.43 22.81
N PHE A 153 16.25 -2.27 23.45
CA PHE A 153 15.15 -1.36 23.14
C PHE A 153 15.26 -0.73 21.76
N LEU A 154 16.49 -0.62 21.22
CA LEU A 154 16.77 -0.15 19.86
C LEU A 154 16.76 -1.29 18.81
N LYS A 155 16.35 -2.50 19.19
CA LYS A 155 16.11 -3.62 18.26
C LYS A 155 14.64 -4.11 18.38
N PRO A 156 13.62 -3.24 18.21
CA PRO A 156 12.23 -3.64 18.37
C PRO A 156 11.82 -4.66 17.30
N ASN A 157 11.13 -5.71 17.75
CA ASN A 157 10.43 -6.65 16.87
C ASN A 157 9.24 -5.97 16.17
N ARG A 158 8.64 -6.68 15.20
CA ARG A 158 7.54 -6.13 14.39
C ARG A 158 6.32 -5.68 15.21
N ALA A 159 5.99 -6.36 16.30
CA ALA A 159 4.86 -5.98 17.15
C ALA A 159 5.15 -4.69 17.91
N ARG A 160 6.36 -4.57 18.49
CA ARG A 160 6.79 -3.37 19.22
C ARG A 160 6.95 -2.15 18.30
N GLN A 161 7.43 -2.34 17.07
CA GLN A 161 7.43 -1.29 16.03
C GLN A 161 6.03 -0.68 15.85
N LEU A 162 5.01 -1.52 15.65
CA LEU A 162 3.63 -1.08 15.42
C LEU A 162 3.02 -0.41 16.65
N GLU A 163 3.23 -0.98 17.83
CA GLU A 163 2.76 -0.43 19.11
C GLU A 163 3.33 0.98 19.36
N VAL A 164 4.64 1.14 19.22
CA VAL A 164 5.32 2.42 19.45
C VAL A 164 4.93 3.45 18.40
N LEU A 165 4.74 3.06 17.14
CA LEU A 165 4.27 3.99 16.10
C LEU A 165 2.85 4.50 16.38
N VAL A 166 1.91 3.61 16.73
CA VAL A 166 0.55 3.99 17.13
C VAL A 166 0.61 4.99 18.29
N LYS A 167 1.45 4.71 19.30
CA LYS A 167 1.61 5.57 20.46
C LYS A 167 2.23 6.93 20.09
N ALA A 168 3.30 6.94 19.30
CA ALA A 168 4.00 8.15 18.86
C ALA A 168 3.08 9.07 18.05
N MET A 169 2.36 8.52 17.08
CA MET A 169 1.36 9.25 16.30
C MET A 169 0.25 9.81 17.20
N GLY A 170 -0.25 9.01 18.15
CA GLY A 170 -1.24 9.42 19.14
C GLY A 170 -0.75 10.56 20.04
N GLU A 171 0.42 10.42 20.68
CA GLU A 171 1.01 11.44 21.55
C GLU A 171 1.33 12.75 20.81
N MET A 172 1.75 12.68 19.54
CA MET A 172 1.96 13.88 18.72
C MET A 172 0.65 14.60 18.43
N LEU A 173 -0.34 13.91 17.84
CA LEU A 173 -1.62 14.52 17.49
C LEU A 173 -2.38 15.02 18.72
N TRP A 174 -2.32 14.28 19.83
CA TRP A 174 -2.94 14.69 21.09
C TRP A 174 -2.32 15.97 21.67
N ARG A 175 -1.02 16.22 21.46
CA ARG A 175 -0.38 17.50 21.80
C ARG A 175 -0.78 18.62 20.84
N VAL A 176 -0.87 18.35 19.55
CA VAL A 176 -1.34 19.31 18.53
C VAL A 176 -2.77 19.76 18.83
N GLY A 177 -3.60 18.84 19.32
CA GLY A 177 -4.98 19.06 19.78
C GLY A 177 -5.12 19.57 21.21
N GLU A 178 -4.06 20.13 21.79
CA GLU A 178 -4.01 20.71 23.15
C GLU A 178 -4.53 19.79 24.27
N LYS A 179 -4.42 18.46 24.07
CA LYS A 179 -4.96 17.39 24.92
C LYS A 179 -6.49 17.41 25.10
N ALA A 180 -7.23 17.99 24.16
CA ALA A 180 -8.69 18.06 24.18
C ALA A 180 -9.35 17.23 23.06
N LYS A 181 -8.85 17.34 21.83
CA LYS A 181 -9.52 16.81 20.63
C LYS A 181 -8.54 16.59 19.50
N VAL A 182 -8.74 15.54 18.71
CA VAL A 182 -7.99 15.25 17.47
C VAL A 182 -8.97 15.02 16.32
N VAL A 183 -8.60 15.51 15.14
CA VAL A 183 -9.31 15.28 13.88
C VAL A 183 -8.41 14.45 12.96
N MET A 184 -8.74 13.17 12.81
CA MET A 184 -8.03 12.26 11.92
C MET A 184 -8.57 12.36 10.49
N CYS A 185 -7.68 12.49 9.51
CA CYS A 185 -8.02 12.51 8.08
C CYS A 185 -7.69 11.15 7.44
N LEU A 186 -8.70 10.43 6.95
CA LEU A 186 -8.51 9.16 6.23
C LEU A 186 -9.28 9.16 4.89
N PRO A 187 -8.71 8.60 3.81
CA PRO A 187 -9.38 8.55 2.51
C PRO A 187 -10.37 7.38 2.42
N GLN A 188 -11.43 7.57 1.64
CA GLN A 188 -12.31 6.51 1.15
C GLN A 188 -12.26 6.43 -0.39
N GLU A 189 -13.13 5.64 -1.01
CA GLU A 189 -13.15 5.46 -2.47
C GLU A 189 -13.91 6.58 -3.21
N VAL A 190 -14.92 7.17 -2.56
CA VAL A 190 -15.81 8.17 -3.16
C VAL A 190 -15.13 9.54 -3.24
N ILE A 191 -15.25 10.19 -4.40
CA ILE A 191 -14.89 11.60 -4.59
C ILE A 191 -16.01 12.47 -4.00
N LEU A 192 -15.66 13.26 -2.99
CA LEU A 192 -16.55 14.19 -2.29
C LEU A 192 -16.43 15.62 -2.84
N VAL A 193 -15.21 16.04 -3.19
CA VAL A 193 -14.94 17.38 -3.73
C VAL A 193 -14.70 17.29 -5.25
N PRO A 194 -15.54 17.92 -6.09
CA PRO A 194 -15.34 17.94 -7.53
C PRO A 194 -14.11 18.78 -7.90
N HIS A 195 -13.55 18.55 -9.09
CA HIS A 195 -12.52 19.42 -9.64
C HIS A 195 -13.11 20.80 -9.94
N SER A 196 -12.48 21.87 -9.47
CA SER A 196 -12.92 23.25 -9.67
C SER A 196 -11.73 24.16 -10.03
N VAL A 197 -12.01 25.39 -10.48
CA VAL A 197 -10.95 26.39 -10.69
C VAL A 197 -10.22 26.80 -9.41
N ASN A 198 -10.82 26.50 -8.24
CA ASN A 198 -10.26 26.80 -6.92
C ASN A 198 -9.60 25.56 -6.27
N PHE A 199 -9.89 24.35 -6.78
CA PHE A 199 -9.42 23.10 -6.19
C PHE A 199 -9.10 22.05 -7.28
N PHE A 200 -7.81 21.70 -7.40
CA PHE A 200 -7.34 20.67 -8.32
C PHE A 200 -7.22 19.33 -7.58
N GLN A 201 -8.06 18.37 -7.97
CA GLN A 201 -8.04 16.99 -7.44
C GLN A 201 -6.66 16.34 -7.52
N ASP A 202 -6.30 15.59 -6.47
CA ASP A 202 -4.99 14.95 -6.32
C ASP A 202 -5.06 13.43 -6.06
N SER A 203 -6.24 12.85 -6.28
CA SER A 203 -6.58 11.44 -6.00
C SER A 203 -6.69 11.08 -4.52
N LEU A 204 -6.54 12.04 -3.60
CA LEU A 204 -6.48 11.84 -2.16
C LEU A 204 -7.38 12.81 -1.39
N THR A 205 -7.09 14.11 -1.48
CA THR A 205 -7.68 15.18 -0.68
C THR A 205 -9.18 15.26 -0.89
N GLU A 206 -9.64 15.04 -2.13
CA GLU A 206 -11.07 15.03 -2.46
C GLU A 206 -11.87 13.84 -1.93
N LYS A 207 -11.22 12.85 -1.30
CA LYS A 207 -11.84 11.62 -0.78
C LYS A 207 -11.75 11.49 0.74
N LEU A 208 -11.22 12.52 1.41
CA LEU A 208 -10.97 12.50 2.84
C LEU A 208 -12.29 12.52 3.64
N HIS A 209 -12.31 11.72 4.68
CA HIS A 209 -13.28 11.79 5.75
C HIS A 209 -12.55 12.19 7.04
N LEU A 210 -13.22 13.04 7.83
CA LEU A 210 -12.72 13.59 9.08
C LEU A 210 -13.34 12.82 10.25
N PHE A 211 -12.50 12.38 11.18
CA PHE A 211 -12.93 11.62 12.35
C PHE A 211 -12.50 12.38 13.60
N GLU A 212 -13.49 12.89 14.33
CA GLU A 212 -13.29 13.59 15.60
C GLU A 212 -13.15 12.59 16.74
N ILE A 213 -12.10 12.76 17.55
CA ILE A 213 -11.76 11.87 18.66
C ILE A 213 -11.36 12.73 19.86
N THR A 214 -11.99 12.48 21.02
CA THR A 214 -11.88 13.30 22.24
C THR A 214 -11.16 12.59 23.39
N THR A 215 -10.54 11.43 23.14
CA THR A 215 -9.67 10.75 24.11
C THR A 215 -8.40 10.22 23.43
N LEU A 216 -7.28 10.16 24.19
CA LEU A 216 -6.02 9.59 23.70
C LEU A 216 -6.12 8.07 23.48
N GLU A 217 -6.93 7.38 24.27
CA GLU A 217 -7.09 5.92 24.20
C GLU A 217 -7.84 5.51 22.94
N ASP A 218 -8.97 6.16 22.65
CA ASP A 218 -9.74 5.97 21.41
C ASP A 218 -8.89 6.35 20.19
N LEU A 219 -8.08 7.40 20.28
CA LEU A 219 -7.18 7.82 19.21
C LEU A 219 -6.15 6.73 18.90
N GLN A 220 -5.52 6.13 19.92
CA GLN A 220 -4.57 5.03 19.71
C GLN A 220 -5.27 3.78 19.15
N ILE A 221 -6.48 3.44 19.62
CA ILE A 221 -7.28 2.34 19.07
C ILE A 221 -7.64 2.60 17.60
N PHE A 222 -8.04 3.82 17.26
CA PHE A 222 -8.39 4.24 15.91
C PHE A 222 -7.19 4.20 14.96
N ILE A 223 -6.05 4.77 15.36
CA ILE A 223 -4.80 4.69 14.59
C ILE A 223 -4.39 3.23 14.41
N LYS A 224 -4.48 2.38 15.44
CA LYS A 224 -4.16 0.95 15.36
C LYS A 224 -5.05 0.20 14.37
N ARG A 225 -6.36 0.51 14.31
CA ARG A 225 -7.32 -0.08 13.36
C ARG A 225 -6.96 0.24 11.91
N TYR A 226 -6.55 1.48 11.63
CA TYR A 226 -6.26 1.97 10.28
C TYR A 226 -4.77 2.11 9.97
N ILE A 227 -3.88 1.53 10.80
CA ILE A 227 -2.42 1.67 10.69
C ILE A 227 -1.89 1.26 9.31
N HIS A 228 -2.54 0.27 8.68
CA HIS A 228 -2.18 -0.23 7.35
C HIS A 228 -2.26 0.83 6.23
N VAL A 229 -3.03 1.90 6.40
CA VAL A 229 -3.10 3.05 5.47
C VAL A 229 -1.83 3.89 5.56
N PHE A 230 -1.27 4.04 6.76
CA PHE A 230 -0.05 4.81 7.01
C PHE A 230 1.22 4.04 6.61
N LEU A 231 1.22 2.71 6.75
CA LEU A 231 2.36 1.84 6.48
C LEU A 231 2.60 1.50 4.99
N GLU A 232 1.75 1.96 4.06
CA GLU A 232 1.91 1.62 2.64
C GLU A 232 3.07 2.41 2.02
N GLU A 233 4.16 1.72 1.66
CA GLU A 233 5.43 2.34 1.25
C GLU A 233 5.30 3.32 0.09
N THR A 234 4.46 2.99 -0.91
CA THR A 234 4.12 3.85 -2.06
C THR A 234 2.85 4.67 -1.87
N GLY A 235 2.29 4.70 -0.66
CA GLY A 235 1.05 5.39 -0.32
C GLY A 235 1.24 6.77 0.32
N PRO A 236 0.14 7.48 0.61
CA PRO A 236 0.15 8.86 1.10
C PRO A 236 0.24 8.97 2.64
N GLY A 237 0.74 7.94 3.34
CA GLY A 237 0.65 7.84 4.80
C GLY A 237 1.20 9.05 5.56
N THR A 238 2.34 9.59 5.10
CA THR A 238 2.97 10.77 5.71
C THR A 238 2.15 12.05 5.49
N LEU A 239 1.46 12.18 4.35
CA LEU A 239 0.56 13.30 4.07
C LEU A 239 -0.74 13.22 4.88
N LEU A 240 -1.31 12.03 5.04
CA LEU A 240 -2.51 11.82 5.87
C LEU A 240 -2.25 12.16 7.34
N PHE A 241 -1.06 11.82 7.85
CA PHE A 241 -0.65 12.21 9.20
C PHE A 241 -0.50 13.73 9.34
N LEU A 242 0.10 14.39 8.34
CA LEU A 242 0.22 15.86 8.30
C LEU A 242 -1.15 16.55 8.22
N TYR A 243 -2.03 16.12 7.33
CA TYR A 243 -3.40 16.63 7.24
C TYR A 243 -4.18 16.43 8.55
N SER A 244 -3.99 15.31 9.23
CA SER A 244 -4.61 15.08 10.56
C SER A 244 -4.09 16.09 11.60
N ALA A 245 -2.79 16.41 11.58
CA ALA A 245 -2.24 17.44 12.46
C ALA A 245 -2.81 18.85 12.16
N VAL A 246 -2.86 19.26 10.88
CA VAL A 246 -3.40 20.56 10.47
C VAL A 246 -4.91 20.67 10.77
N ALA A 247 -5.69 19.62 10.47
CA ALA A 247 -7.12 19.57 10.78
C ALA A 247 -7.40 19.59 12.29
N THR A 248 -6.51 18.98 13.09
CA THR A 248 -6.58 19.00 14.55
C THR A 248 -6.30 20.39 15.12
N ARG A 249 -5.25 21.07 14.64
CA ARG A 249 -4.88 22.41 15.10
C ARG A 249 -5.84 23.49 14.62
N GLY A 250 -6.41 23.29 13.43
CA GLY A 250 -7.18 24.27 12.67
C GLY A 250 -6.27 25.07 11.73
N ALA A 251 -6.75 25.40 10.54
CA ALA A 251 -5.96 26.06 9.50
C ALA A 251 -5.43 27.44 9.93
N GLU A 252 -6.27 28.28 10.53
CA GLU A 252 -5.86 29.60 11.03
C GLU A 252 -4.79 29.50 12.13
N ASN A 253 -5.00 28.63 13.12
CA ASN A 253 -4.03 28.44 14.21
C ASN A 253 -2.69 27.91 13.67
N THR A 254 -2.74 27.01 12.68
CA THR A 254 -1.53 26.49 12.02
C THR A 254 -0.78 27.61 11.28
N GLN A 255 -1.49 28.55 10.64
CA GLN A 255 -0.86 29.72 10.02
C GLN A 255 -0.20 30.62 11.08
N ARG A 256 -0.89 30.92 12.19
CA ARG A 256 -0.32 31.68 13.32
C ARG A 256 0.92 30.98 13.89
N ASP A 257 0.90 29.65 14.08
CA ASP A 257 2.05 28.87 14.55
C ASP A 257 3.25 28.90 13.59
N LEU A 258 3.03 29.17 12.29
CA LEU A 258 4.08 29.35 11.28
C LEU A 258 4.63 30.78 11.23
N GLU A 259 3.82 31.78 11.59
CA GLU A 259 4.18 33.21 11.65
C GLU A 259 4.98 33.59 12.90
N VAL A 260 4.91 32.80 13.98
CA VAL A 260 5.74 33.01 15.17
C VAL A 260 7.22 32.94 14.80
N GLU A 261 7.96 34.01 15.10
CA GLU A 261 9.41 34.08 14.93
C GLU A 261 10.08 32.92 15.68
N LYS A 262 10.61 31.94 14.94
CA LYS A 262 11.13 30.70 15.50
C LYS A 262 12.42 30.99 16.25
N GLY A 263 12.37 30.93 17.57
CA GLY A 263 13.55 30.95 18.42
C GLY A 263 14.55 29.88 17.97
N TYR A 264 15.67 30.32 17.38
CA TYR A 264 16.68 29.44 16.80
C TYR A 264 17.33 28.59 17.90
N LEU A 265 16.98 27.30 17.98
CA LEU A 265 17.65 26.34 18.87
C LEU A 265 18.99 25.84 18.28
N VAL A 266 19.15 25.90 16.96
CA VAL A 266 20.41 25.71 16.24
C VAL A 266 20.43 26.74 15.10
N THR A 267 21.61 27.28 14.80
CA THR A 267 21.84 28.39 13.85
C THR A 267 21.19 28.19 12.49
N GLY A 268 20.53 29.22 11.97
CA GLY A 268 19.91 29.25 10.64
C GLY A 268 20.91 29.33 9.49
N ALA A 269 21.79 28.34 9.36
CA ALA A 269 22.47 28.09 8.09
C ALA A 269 21.44 27.56 7.10
N GLU A 270 21.28 28.23 5.96
CA GLU A 270 20.44 27.74 4.86
C GLU A 270 20.98 26.38 4.39
N GLU A 271 20.15 25.32 4.41
CA GLU A 271 20.50 24.05 3.79
C GLU A 271 20.69 24.31 2.29
N GLY A 272 21.94 24.20 1.82
CA GLY A 272 22.34 24.59 0.47
C GLY A 272 21.56 23.91 -0.66
N SER A 273 21.39 24.67 -1.74
CA SER A 273 20.64 24.29 -2.96
C SER A 273 21.29 23.18 -3.79
#